data_AF-A0A7Z7CB06-F1
#
_entry.id   AF-A0A7Z7CB06-F1
#
_cell.length_a   1.000
_cell.length_b   1.000
_cell.length_c   1.000
_cell.angle_alpha   90.00
_cell.angle_beta   90.00
_cell.angle_gamma   90.00
#
_symmetry.space_group_name_H-M   'P 1'
#
loop_
_entity.id
_entity.type
_entity.pdbx_description
1 polymer ?
#
loop_
_entity_poly.entity_id
_entity_poly.type
_entity_poly.pdbx_seq_one_letter_code
_entity_poly.pdbx_strand_id
1 'polypeptide(L)'
;MLYLISFVLMFAGLACINIIFSYQSKHIDTQFWSTFKFHLWMLPLFLAANLSVGYGIKFGLKAVSQLGYVLVIAKCIEVLISIWMGYWFMKEIPSWKTWIGLVVIIIGVVLVKQK
;
A
#
# COMPACT_ATOMS: atom_id res chain seq x y z
N MET A 1 7.60 20.22 2.34
CA MET A 1 7.80 19.73 0.96
C MET A 1 8.15 18.24 0.94
N LEU A 2 9.28 17.79 1.52
CA LEU A 2 9.68 16.37 1.48
C LEU A 2 8.65 15.40 2.06
N TYR A 3 7.97 15.76 3.16
CA TYR A 3 6.86 14.97 3.73
C TYR A 3 5.71 14.73 2.74
N LEU A 4 5.29 15.78 2.03
CA LEU A 4 4.18 15.71 1.09
C LEU A 4 4.58 14.89 -0.16
N ILE A 5 5.80 15.11 -0.67
CA ILE A 5 6.35 14.34 -1.79
C ILE A 5 6.47 12.86 -1.42
N SER A 6 7.00 12.57 -0.23
CA SER A 6 7.10 11.21 0.31
C SER A 6 5.72 10.55 0.38
N PHE A 7 4.74 11.24 0.98
CA PHE A 7 3.38 10.74 1.10
C PHE A 7 2.73 10.46 -0.26
N VAL A 8 2.77 11.42 -1.19
CA VAL A 8 2.16 11.27 -2.52
C VAL A 8 2.79 10.12 -3.30
N LEU A 9 4.13 9.99 -3.28
CA LEU A 9 4.83 8.91 -3.96
C LEU A 9 4.52 7.53 -3.35
N MET A 10 4.47 7.43 -2.02
CA MET A 10 4.11 6.19 -1.32
C MET A 10 2.66 5.82 -1.57
N PHE A 11 1.74 6.79 -1.46
CA PHE A 11 0.32 6.58 -1.71
C PHE A 11 0.07 6.13 -3.16
N ALA A 12 0.61 6.85 -4.15
CA ALA A 12 0.42 6.52 -5.55
C ALA A 12 1.02 5.14 -5.91
N GLY A 13 2.24 4.85 -5.43
CA GLY A 13 2.88 3.56 -5.68
C GLY A 13 2.15 2.39 -5.04
N LEU A 14 1.79 2.51 -3.75
CA LEU A 14 1.05 1.47 -3.03
C LEU A 14 -0.38 1.30 -3.58
N ALA A 15 -1.04 2.39 -3.98
CA ALA A 15 -2.35 2.35 -4.62
C ALA A 15 -2.28 1.62 -5.95
N CYS A 16 -1.30 1.96 -6.80
CA CYS A 16 -1.10 1.27 -8.07
C CYS A 16 -0.92 -0.23 -7.85
N ILE A 17 -0.02 -0.66 -6.96
CA ILE A 17 0.21 -2.07 -6.65
C ILE A 17 -1.08 -2.77 -6.17
N ASN A 18 -1.81 -2.17 -5.23
CA ASN A 18 -3.06 -2.72 -4.71
C ASN A 18 -4.17 -2.78 -5.77
N ILE A 19 -4.24 -1.81 -6.69
CA ILE A 19 -5.16 -1.83 -7.84
C ILE A 19 -4.86 -3.01 -8.75
N ILE A 20 -3.58 -3.24 -9.08
CA ILE A 20 -3.18 -4.35 -9.94
C ILE A 20 -3.58 -5.68 -9.30
N PHE A 21 -3.30 -5.87 -8.01
CA PHE A 21 -3.69 -7.09 -7.30
C PHE A 21 -5.20 -7.26 -7.18
N SER A 22 -5.93 -6.19 -6.85
CA SER A 22 -7.41 -6.26 -6.75
C SER A 22 -8.05 -6.59 -8.10
N TYR A 23 -7.51 -6.03 -9.19
CA TYR A 23 -7.94 -6.34 -10.53
C TYR A 23 -7.65 -7.80 -10.88
N GLN A 24 -6.44 -8.29 -10.58
CA GLN A 24 -6.08 -9.69 -10.78
C GLN A 24 -7.05 -10.61 -10.04
N SER A 25 -7.30 -10.38 -8.75
CA SER A 25 -8.19 -11.21 -7.94
C SER A 25 -9.63 -11.24 -8.45
N LYS A 26 -10.09 -10.18 -9.12
CA LYS A 26 -11.47 -10.08 -9.62
C LYS A 26 -11.65 -10.59 -11.05
N HIS A 27 -10.66 -10.39 -11.91
CA HIS A 27 -10.81 -10.53 -13.36
C HIS A 27 -9.90 -11.58 -14.00
N ILE A 28 -8.86 -12.05 -13.31
CA ILE A 28 -7.92 -13.04 -13.83
C ILE A 28 -8.20 -14.39 -13.19
N ASP A 29 -8.34 -15.42 -14.03
CA ASP A 29 -8.51 -16.80 -13.57
C ASP A 29 -7.30 -17.24 -12.73
N THR A 30 -7.57 -18.02 -11.69
CA THR A 30 -6.61 -18.71 -10.82
C THR A 30 -5.59 -19.58 -11.55
N GLN A 31 -5.77 -19.87 -12.83
CA GLN A 31 -4.76 -20.55 -13.64
C GLN A 31 -3.41 -19.81 -13.66
N PHE A 32 -2.33 -20.57 -13.41
CA PHE A 32 -0.97 -20.06 -13.33
C PHE A 32 -0.55 -19.27 -14.57
N TRP A 33 -0.83 -19.79 -15.76
CA TRP A 33 -0.41 -19.14 -17.02
C TRP A 33 -1.07 -17.79 -17.27
N SER A 34 -2.36 -17.68 -16.92
CA SER A 34 -3.09 -16.42 -17.01
C SER A 34 -2.53 -15.37 -16.05
N THR A 35 -2.22 -15.80 -14.82
CA THR A 35 -1.60 -14.93 -13.80
C THR A 35 -0.18 -14.52 -14.18
N PHE A 36 0.63 -15.44 -14.72
CA PHE A 36 1.99 -15.17 -15.16
C PHE A 36 2.02 -14.18 -16.32
N LYS A 37 1.17 -14.40 -17.35
CA LYS A 37 1.03 -13.48 -18.48
C LYS A 37 0.59 -12.10 -18.00
N PHE A 38 -0.38 -12.02 -17.10
CA PHE A 38 -0.81 -10.75 -16.52
C PHE A 38 0.37 -10.01 -15.85
N HIS A 39 1.13 -10.68 -14.98
CA HIS A 39 2.29 -10.04 -14.34
C HIS A 39 3.35 -9.57 -15.33
N LEU A 40 3.60 -10.35 -16.39
CA LEU A 40 4.57 -9.98 -17.42
C LEU A 40 4.16 -8.67 -18.15
N TRP A 41 2.87 -8.49 -18.38
CA TRP A 41 2.31 -7.26 -18.97
C TRP A 41 2.31 -6.08 -17.99
N MET A 42 2.15 -6.36 -16.70
CA MET A 42 2.13 -5.34 -15.66
C MET A 42 3.52 -4.95 -15.15
N LEU A 43 4.60 -5.60 -15.62
CA LEU A 43 5.98 -5.30 -15.23
C LEU A 43 6.35 -3.81 -15.29
N PRO A 44 6.02 -3.05 -16.35
CA PRO A 44 6.34 -1.62 -16.40
C PRO A 44 5.65 -0.82 -15.31
N LEU A 45 4.39 -1.15 -15.01
CA LEU A 45 3.60 -0.49 -13.96
C LEU A 45 4.12 -0.86 -12.57
N PHE A 46 4.45 -2.13 -12.33
CA PHE A 46 5.11 -2.56 -11.11
C PHE A 46 6.45 -1.87 -10.91
N LEU A 47 7.25 -1.71 -11.97
CA LEU A 47 8.52 -1.00 -11.89
C LEU A 47 8.31 0.46 -11.47
N ALA A 48 7.41 1.18 -12.16
CA ALA A 48 7.10 2.57 -11.83
C ALA A 48 6.55 2.74 -10.41
N ALA A 49 5.67 1.83 -9.98
CA ALA A 49 5.11 1.84 -8.64
C ALA A 49 6.18 1.56 -7.57
N ASN A 50 7.03 0.56 -7.77
CA ASN A 50 8.12 0.23 -6.85
C ASN A 50 9.14 1.37 -6.74
N LEU A 51 9.49 2.01 -7.86
CA LEU A 51 10.32 3.21 -7.84
C LEU A 51 9.65 4.33 -7.03
N SER A 52 8.35 4.56 -7.23
CA SER A 52 7.59 5.57 -6.48
C SER A 52 7.63 5.29 -4.98
N VAL A 53 7.34 4.04 -4.56
CA VAL A 53 7.43 3.65 -3.14
C VAL A 53 8.86 3.81 -2.61
N GLY A 54 9.88 3.37 -3.35
CA GLY A 54 11.28 3.48 -2.95
C GLY A 54 11.75 4.91 -2.76
N TYR A 55 11.45 5.81 -3.71
CA TYR A 55 11.74 7.24 -3.58
C TYR A 55 10.91 7.88 -2.47
N GLY A 56 9.65 7.48 -2.31
CA GLY A 56 8.78 7.92 -1.24
C GLY A 56 9.38 7.62 0.15
N ILE A 57 9.85 6.39 0.37
CA ILE A 57 10.55 5.98 1.59
C ILE A 57 11.86 6.78 1.75
N LYS A 58 12.64 6.96 0.68
CA LYS A 58 13.91 7.70 0.74
C LYS A 58 13.69 9.16 1.14
N PHE A 59 12.66 9.82 0.63
CA PHE A 59 12.31 11.18 1.03
C PHE A 59 11.71 11.24 2.44
N GLY A 60 10.90 10.25 2.83
CA GLY A 60 10.38 10.14 4.19
C GLY A 60 11.48 9.95 5.22
N LEU A 61 12.48 9.12 4.90
CA LEU A 61 13.67 8.92 5.73
C LEU A 61 14.48 10.21 5.87
N LYS A 62 14.66 10.98 4.79
CA LYS A 62 15.32 12.29 4.88
C LYS A 62 14.53 13.31 5.70
N ALA A 63 13.21 13.16 5.79
CA ALA A 63 12.35 14.08 6.51
C ALA A 63 12.30 13.78 8.02
N VAL A 64 12.22 12.49 8.39
CA VAL A 64 12.02 12.04 9.79
C VAL A 64 13.27 11.44 10.43
N SER A 65 14.30 11.12 9.63
CA SER A 65 15.54 10.46 10.07
C SER A 65 15.35 9.09 10.75
N GLN A 66 14.14 8.50 10.70
CA GLN A 66 13.80 7.24 11.35
C GLN A 66 13.12 6.30 10.36
N LEU A 67 13.87 5.31 9.86
CA LEU A 67 13.37 4.36 8.86
C LEU A 67 12.16 3.56 9.36
N GLY A 68 12.21 3.10 10.62
CA GLY A 68 11.13 2.30 11.21
C GLY A 68 9.79 3.04 11.20
N TYR A 69 9.80 4.33 11.56
CA TYR A 69 8.60 5.16 11.53
C TYR A 69 8.03 5.30 10.10
N VAL A 70 8.90 5.58 9.12
CA VAL A 70 8.49 5.73 7.70
C VAL A 70 7.89 4.44 7.15
N LEU A 71 8.49 3.29 7.47
CA LEU A 71 7.97 1.98 7.03
C LEU A 71 6.63 1.64 7.69
N VAL A 72 6.46 1.97 8.97
CA VAL A 72 5.19 1.77 9.68
C VAL A 72 4.09 2.62 9.03
N ILE A 73 4.36 3.89 8.74
CA ILE A 73 3.42 4.75 8.00
C ILE A 73 3.12 4.18 6.61
N ALA A 74 4.12 3.67 5.89
CA ALA A 74 3.91 3.00 4.60
C ALA A 74 2.89 1.86 4.70
N LYS A 75 3.03 1.00 5.71
CA LYS A 75 2.14 -0.13 5.94
C LYS A 75 0.75 0.32 6.37
N CYS A 76 0.62 1.40 7.14
CA CYS A 76 -0.68 1.98 7.45
C CYS A 76 -1.40 2.48 6.19
N ILE A 77 -0.68 3.18 5.31
CA ILE A 77 -1.21 3.62 4.02
C ILE A 77 -1.65 2.42 3.18
N GLU A 78 -0.82 1.38 3.11
CA GLU A 78 -1.12 0.14 2.38
C GLU A 78 -2.41 -0.51 2.90
N VAL A 79 -2.58 -0.66 4.21
CA VAL A 79 -3.81 -1.25 4.80
C VAL A 79 -5.04 -0.41 4.48
N LEU A 80 -4.96 0.92 4.60
CA LEU A 80 -6.09 1.81 4.27
C LEU A 80 -6.48 1.68 2.80
N ILE A 81 -5.49 1.60 1.91
CA ILE A 81 -5.72 1.36 0.48
C ILE A 81 -6.36 -0.01 0.28
N SER A 82 -5.86 -1.07 0.91
CA SER A 82 -6.44 -2.41 0.75
C SER A 82 -7.90 -2.47 1.20
N ILE A 83 -8.26 -1.81 2.31
CA ILE A 83 -9.66 -1.70 2.76
C ILE A 83 -10.50 -0.93 1.74
N TRP A 84 -9.98 0.19 1.25
CA TRP A 84 -10.67 0.97 0.21
C TRP A 84 -10.90 0.15 -1.06
N MET A 85 -9.89 -0.61 -1.49
CA MET A 85 -9.93 -1.46 -2.66
C MET A 85 -10.88 -2.64 -2.49
N GLY A 86 -10.91 -3.29 -1.32
CA GLY A 86 -11.89 -4.34 -0.99
C GLY A 86 -13.33 -3.83 -1.07
N TYR A 87 -13.57 -2.62 -0.54
CA TYR A 87 -14.86 -1.96 -0.66
C TYR A 87 -15.24 -1.64 -2.12
N TRP A 88 -14.30 -1.14 -2.93
CA TRP A 88 -14.59 -0.71 -4.31
C TRP A 88 -14.67 -1.86 -5.32
N PHE A 89 -13.70 -2.78 -5.30
CA PHE A 89 -13.61 -3.88 -6.26
C PHE A 89 -14.51 -5.06 -5.86
N MET A 90 -14.46 -5.46 -4.60
CA MET A 90 -15.14 -6.66 -4.11
C MET A 90 -16.50 -6.36 -3.46
N LYS A 91 -16.85 -5.06 -3.28
CA LYS A 91 -18.06 -4.62 -2.55
C LYS A 91 -18.12 -5.19 -1.12
N GLU A 92 -16.96 -5.48 -0.55
CA GLU A 92 -16.85 -5.96 0.83
C GLU A 92 -17.07 -4.80 1.79
N ILE A 93 -18.15 -4.87 2.57
CA ILE A 93 -18.42 -3.87 3.60
C ILE A 93 -17.51 -4.16 4.80
N PRO A 94 -16.71 -3.18 5.27
CA PRO A 94 -15.80 -3.40 6.38
C PRO A 94 -16.59 -3.82 7.63
N SER A 95 -16.25 -4.99 8.15
CA SER A 95 -16.89 -5.55 9.34
C SER A 95 -16.38 -4.89 10.63
N TRP A 96 -17.05 -5.11 11.76
CA TRP A 96 -16.58 -4.67 13.08
C TRP A 96 -15.14 -5.16 13.39
N LYS A 97 -14.75 -6.32 12.87
CA LYS A 97 -13.38 -6.85 13.01
C LYS A 97 -12.35 -5.98 12.29
N THR A 98 -12.70 -5.41 11.13
CA THR A 98 -11.86 -4.48 10.38
C THR A 98 -11.59 -3.22 11.19
N TRP A 99 -12.62 -2.69 11.87
CA TRP A 99 -12.47 -1.53 12.76
C TRP A 99 -11.58 -1.81 13.97
N ILE A 100 -11.71 -2.97 14.61
CA ILE A 100 -10.80 -3.39 15.68
C ILE A 100 -9.36 -3.47 15.17
N GLY A 101 -9.14 -4.06 14.00
CA GLY A 101 -7.82 -4.12 13.37
C GLY A 101 -7.21 -2.74 13.13
N LEU A 102 -8.00 -1.77 12.66
CA LEU A 102 -7.57 -0.38 12.50
C LEU A 102 -7.15 0.27 13.83
N VAL A 103 -7.89 0.01 14.91
CA VAL A 103 -7.54 0.52 16.24
C VAL A 103 -6.19 -0.03 16.71
N VAL A 104 -5.93 -1.32 16.50
CA VAL A 104 -4.63 -1.95 16.82
C VAL A 104 -3.49 -1.29 16.03
N ILE A 105 -3.71 -0.99 14.75
CA ILE A 105 -2.73 -0.28 13.92
C ILE A 105 -2.44 1.12 14.49
N ILE A 106 -3.47 1.88 14.85
CA ILE A 106 -3.33 3.21 15.45
C ILE A 106 -2.48 3.16 16.73
N ILE A 107 -2.76 2.20 17.62
CA ILE A 107 -1.97 1.99 18.85
C ILE A 107 -0.52 1.69 18.50
N GLY A 108 -0.27 0.80 17.53
CA GLY A 108 1.08 0.47 17.06
C GLY A 108 1.85 1.69 16.55
N VAL A 109 1.20 2.57 15.77
CA VAL A 109 1.81 3.81 15.26
C VAL A 109 2.20 4.75 16.39
N VAL A 110 1.33 4.91 17.40
CA VAL A 110 1.62 5.77 18.56
C VAL A 110 2.83 5.26 19.32
N LEU A 111 2.92 3.95 19.55
CA LEU A 111 4.07 3.33 20.24
C LEU A 111 5.39 3.52 19.48
N VAL A 112 5.37 3.40 18.15
CA VAL A 112 6.56 3.56 17.31
C VAL A 112 7.05 5.01 17.29
N LYS A 113 6.15 5.99 17.38
CA LYS A 113 6.50 7.42 17.44
C LYS A 113 7.18 7.81 18.76
N GLN A 114 7.05 7.04 19.84
CA GLN A 114 7.54 7.40 21.17
C GLN A 114 9.06 7.20 21.39
N LYS A 115 9.85 7.05 20.33
CA LYS A 115 11.32 6.99 20.40
C LYS A 115 11.95 7.98 19.44
#